data_AF-A0A095YI48-F1
#
_entry.id   AF-A0A095YI48-F1
#
_cell.length_a   1.000
_cell.length_b   1.000
_cell.length_c   1.000
_cell.angle_alpha   90.00
_cell.angle_beta   90.00
_cell.angle_gamma   90.00
#
_symmetry.space_group_name_H-M   'P 1'
#
loop_
_entity.id
_entity.type
_entity.pdbx_description
1 polymer ?
#
loop_
_entity_poly.entity_id
_entity_poly.type
_entity_poly.pdbx_seq_one_letter_code
_entity_poly.pdbx_strand_id
1 'polypeptide(L)' 'MKISIDEIGYLPFGREEANLFFNVVAKRYEKGSTLLTSNLPFSQWASTFADDATLTAAMLDRLLHHCHVVQVNG' A
#
# COMPACT_ATOMS: atom_id res chain seq x y z
N MET A 1 10.54 -5.47 14.86
CA MET A 1 10.52 -6.11 13.52
C MET A 1 10.10 -5.08 12.47
N LYS A 2 10.93 -4.87 11.44
CA LYS A 2 10.66 -3.96 10.31
C LYS A 2 10.19 -4.80 9.11
N ILE A 3 9.24 -4.31 8.32
CA ILE A 3 8.79 -4.96 7.08
C ILE A 3 9.15 -4.07 5.90
N SER A 4 9.70 -4.66 4.84
CA SER A 4 9.90 -4.03 3.54
C SER A 4 9.04 -4.75 2.53
N ILE A 5 8.28 -4.00 1.73
CA ILE A 5 7.43 -4.51 0.67
C ILE A 5 7.82 -3.76 -0.59
N ASP A 6 8.26 -4.49 -1.59
CA ASP A 6 8.87 -3.96 -2.80
C ASP A 6 7.94 -4.12 -3.99
N GLU A 7 8.03 -3.22 -4.96
CA GLU A 7 7.36 -3.28 -6.27
C GLU A 7 5.83 -3.40 -6.23
N ILE A 8 5.18 -2.71 -5.30
CA ILE A 8 3.72 -2.61 -5.29
C ILE A 8 3.25 -1.96 -6.59
N GLY A 9 2.29 -2.58 -7.28
CA GLY A 9 1.79 -2.08 -8.55
C GLY A 9 2.26 -2.87 -9.77
N TYR A 10 3.27 -3.74 -9.64
CA TYR A 10 3.77 -4.53 -10.78
C TYR A 10 2.77 -5.59 -11.24
N LEU A 11 2.13 -6.30 -10.30
CA LEU A 11 1.04 -7.23 -10.58
C LEU A 11 -0.25 -6.73 -9.91
N PRO A 12 -1.40 -6.79 -10.60
CA PRO A 12 -2.68 -6.50 -9.97
C PRO A 12 -3.02 -7.59 -8.94
N PHE A 13 -3.46 -7.16 -7.77
CA PHE A 13 -3.98 -8.04 -6.73
C PHE A 13 -5.41 -8.44 -7.05
N GLY A 14 -5.71 -9.73 -6.88
CA GLY A 14 -7.07 -10.21 -6.70
C GLY A 14 -7.68 -9.69 -5.39
N ARG A 15 -9.00 -9.78 -5.27
CA ARG A 15 -9.75 -9.27 -4.11
C ARG A 15 -9.28 -9.87 -2.78
N GLU A 16 -8.98 -11.17 -2.74
CA GLU A 16 -8.49 -11.82 -1.53
C GLU A 16 -7.10 -11.31 -1.12
N GLU A 17 -6.20 -11.16 -2.09
CA GLU A 17 -4.83 -10.70 -1.86
C GLU A 17 -4.82 -9.23 -1.40
N ALA A 18 -5.66 -8.40 -2.00
CA ALA A 18 -5.88 -7.02 -1.58
C ALA A 18 -6.38 -6.94 -0.13
N ASN A 19 -7.32 -7.81 0.26
CA ASN A 19 -7.81 -7.89 1.64
C ASN A 19 -6.73 -8.37 2.62
N LEU A 20 -5.92 -9.36 2.23
CA LEU A 20 -4.80 -9.83 3.04
C LEU A 20 -3.77 -8.71 3.24
N PHE A 21 -3.44 -7.98 2.17
CA PHE A 21 -2.53 -6.85 2.21
C PHE A 21 -3.06 -5.73 3.11
N PHE A 22 -4.34 -5.37 2.97
CA PHE A 22 -5.00 -4.42 3.87
C PHE A 22 -4.89 -4.85 5.34
N ASN A 23 -5.11 -6.14 5.64
CA ASN A 23 -4.98 -6.66 7.00
C ASN A 23 -3.55 -6.54 7.55
N VAL A 24 -2.53 -6.72 6.71
CA VAL A 24 -1.12 -6.49 7.10
C VAL A 24 -0.90 -5.02 7.43
N VAL A 25 -1.34 -4.11 6.55
CA VAL A 25 -1.24 -2.65 6.76
C VAL A 25 -1.97 -2.24 8.04
N ALA A 26 -3.21 -2.67 8.23
CA ALA A 26 -4.02 -2.36 9.40
C ALA A 26 -3.43 -2.89 10.71
N LYS A 27 -2.82 -4.08 10.70
CA LYS A 27 -2.13 -4.64 11.87
C LYS A 27 -0.83 -3.91 12.20
N ARG A 28 -0.17 -3.30 11.20
CA ARG A 28 1.09 -2.56 11.38
C ARG A 28 0.90 -1.08 11.67
N TYR A 29 -0.22 -0.53 11.29
CA TYR A 29 -0.62 0.84 11.61
C TYR A 29 -0.38 1.10 13.11
N GLU A 30 0.43 2.13 13.39
CA GLU A 30 0.88 2.55 14.74
C GLU A 30 1.68 1.50 15.57
N LYS A 31 2.02 0.34 15.01
CA LYS A 31 2.72 -0.74 15.73
C LYS A 31 4.14 -1.02 15.24
N GLY A 32 4.52 -0.55 14.06
CA GLY A 32 5.92 -0.60 13.63
C GLY A 32 6.17 -0.09 12.22
N SER A 33 7.43 0.22 11.92
CA SER A 33 7.83 0.79 10.63
C SER A 33 7.59 -0.18 9.46
N THR A 34 7.07 0.35 8.35
CA THR A 34 6.85 -0.36 7.09
C THR A 34 7.44 0.47 5.97
N LEU A 35 8.33 -0.11 5.17
CA LEU A 35 8.87 0.50 3.95
C LEU A 35 8.14 -0.08 2.75
N LEU A 36 7.73 0.79 1.84
CA LEU A 36 6.97 0.44 0.64
C LEU A 36 7.63 1.11 -0.56
N THR A 37 7.80 0.36 -1.64
CA THR A 37 8.19 0.92 -2.93
C THR A 37 7.09 0.61 -3.95
N SER A 38 6.92 1.54 -4.89
CA SER A 38 5.96 1.40 -5.98
C SER A 38 6.46 2.20 -7.17
N ASN A 39 6.25 1.66 -8.37
CA ASN A 39 6.44 2.35 -9.63
C ASN A 39 5.18 3.09 -10.09
N LEU A 40 4.06 2.95 -9.37
CA LEU A 40 2.78 3.56 -9.71
C LEU A 40 2.46 4.73 -8.79
N PRO A 41 1.89 5.83 -9.33
CA PRO A 41 1.34 6.88 -8.49
C PRO A 41 0.14 6.35 -7.70
N PHE A 42 -0.13 6.91 -6.51
CA PHE A 42 -1.26 6.49 -5.66
C PHE A 42 -2.63 6.53 -6.36
N SER A 43 -2.80 7.40 -7.37
CA SER A 43 -4.01 7.45 -8.19
C SER A 43 -4.29 6.17 -8.99
N GLN A 44 -3.27 5.36 -9.27
CA GLN A 44 -3.39 4.08 -9.99
C GLN A 44 -3.47 2.87 -9.05
N TRP A 45 -3.39 3.07 -7.74
CA TRP A 45 -3.45 1.96 -6.79
C TRP A 45 -4.83 1.30 -6.79
N ALA A 46 -5.92 2.02 -7.07
CA ALA A 46 -7.26 1.43 -7.10
C ALA A 46 -7.33 0.25 -8.10
N SER A 47 -6.78 0.43 -9.30
CA SER A 47 -6.67 -0.64 -10.30
C SER A 47 -5.73 -1.77 -9.89
N THR A 48 -4.75 -1.51 -9.04
CA THR A 48 -3.88 -2.54 -8.49
C THR A 48 -4.58 -3.36 -7.40
N PHE A 49 -5.43 -2.76 -6.58
CA PHE A 49 -6.12 -3.42 -5.46
C PHE A 49 -7.55 -3.84 -5.84
N ALA A 50 -7.66 -4.70 -6.85
CA ALA A 50 -8.92 -5.31 -7.29
C ALA A 50 -10.02 -4.32 -7.71
N ASP A 51 -9.63 -3.18 -8.29
CA ASP A 51 -10.52 -2.07 -8.67
C ASP A 51 -11.39 -1.55 -7.51
N ASP A 52 -10.96 -1.78 -6.26
CA ASP A 52 -11.67 -1.36 -5.06
C ASP A 52 -11.11 -0.03 -4.55
N ALA A 53 -11.71 1.06 -5.04
CA ALA A 53 -11.36 2.41 -4.63
C ALA A 53 -11.57 2.66 -3.12
N THR A 54 -12.54 1.98 -2.49
CA THR A 54 -12.86 2.16 -1.07
C THR A 54 -11.79 1.52 -0.20
N LEU A 55 -11.44 0.26 -0.50
CA LEU A 55 -10.36 -0.46 0.17
C LEU A 55 -9.03 0.27 0.00
N THR A 56 -8.74 0.73 -1.22
CA THR A 56 -7.51 1.45 -1.54
C THR A 56 -7.42 2.76 -0.78
N ALA A 57 -8.49 3.56 -0.75
CA ALA A 57 -8.52 4.81 0.01
C ALA A 57 -8.29 4.56 1.51
N ALA A 58 -8.98 3.58 2.09
CA ALA A 58 -8.80 3.22 3.50
C ALA A 58 -7.39 2.72 3.82
N MET A 59 -6.73 2.04 2.87
CA MET A 59 -5.35 1.60 3.01
C MET A 59 -4.37 2.77 2.92
N LEU A 60 -4.54 3.64 1.91
CA LEU A 60 -3.72 4.83 1.73
C LEU A 60 -3.84 5.76 2.93
N ASP A 61 -5.02 5.94 3.51
CA ASP A 61 -5.24 6.73 4.72
C ASP A 61 -4.32 6.25 5.87
N ARG A 62 -4.29 4.93 6.13
CA ARG A 62 -3.43 4.33 7.16
C ARG A 62 -1.94 4.45 6.84
N LEU A 63 -1.56 4.25 5.58
CA LEU A 63 -0.17 4.35 5.15
C LEU A 63 0.34 5.79 5.23
N LEU A 64 -0.47 6.75 4.80
CA LEU A 64 -0.06 8.14 4.64
C LEU A 64 -0.14 8.96 5.92
N HIS A 65 -0.92 8.54 6.91
CA HIS A 65 -1.08 9.27 8.16
C HIS A 65 0.25 9.44 8.94
N HIS A 66 1.12 8.43 8.95
CA HIS A 66 2.43 8.48 9.62
C HIS A 66 3.55 7.98 8.70
N CYS A 67 3.72 8.60 7.54
CA CYS A 67 4.81 8.27 6.62
C CYS A 67 5.64 9.47 6.18
N HIS A 68 6.78 9.15 5.59
CA HIS A 68 7.52 10.05 4.72
C HIS A 68 7.44 9.51 3.30
N VAL A 69 6.82 10.28 2.41
CA VAL A 69 6.80 9.96 0.98
C VAL A 69 8.05 10.55 0.35
N VAL A 70 8.87 9.68 -0.23
CA VAL A 70 10.06 10.08 -1.00
C VAL A 70 9.77 9.82 -2.47
N GLN A 71 9.58 10.88 -3.25
CA GLN A 71 9.56 10.76 -4.69
C GLN A 71 10.98 10.60 -5.21
N VAL A 72 11.25 9.46 -5.83
CA VAL A 72 12.52 9.19 -6.51
C VAL A 72 12.35 9.59 -7.97
N ASN A 73 13.01 10.68 -8.36
CA ASN A 73 13.14 11.11 -9.74
C ASN A 73 14.57 10.79 -10.17
N GLY A 74 14.71 10.13 -11.32
CA GLY A 74 16.02 9.84 -11.93
C GLY A 74 16.68 11.08 -12.52
#